data_AF-A0AAU7E6I7-F1
#
_entry.id   AF-A0AAU7E6I7-F1
#
_cell.length_a   1.000
_cell.length_b   1.000
_cell.length_c   1.000
_cell.angle_alpha   90.00
_cell.angle_beta   90.00
_cell.angle_gamma   90.00
#
_symmetry.space_group_name_H-M   'P 1'
#
loop_
_entity.id
_entity.type
_entity.pdbx_description
1 polymer ?
#
loop_
_entity_poly.entity_id
_entity_poly.type
_entity_poly.pdbx_seq_one_letter_code
_entity_poly.pdbx_strand_id
1 'polypeptide(L)'
;MWLWGTFCFTYDFAFKIFKILAALYLFYIAFILLRTNLSLKEITITQKEKFTLISQGFFTAVSNPKAWIFMLSLLPPFLKSYSDLFLLTLIILMIEFIVLSLYAAGGSFLRKILNEHIKKLNKFSALCVAILGLSLLFEL
;
A
#
# COMPACT_ATOMS: atom_id res chain seq x y z
N MET A 1 3.09 -7.97 -26.20
CA MET A 1 3.60 -6.64 -25.81
C MET A 1 2.43 -5.86 -25.22
N TRP A 2 2.52 -5.50 -23.95
CA TRP A 2 1.43 -5.32 -22.99
C TRP A 2 0.30 -4.35 -23.40
N LEU A 3 -0.97 -4.77 -23.26
CA LEU A 3 -2.20 -3.97 -23.43
C LEU A 3 -2.18 -2.64 -22.65
N TRP A 4 -1.41 -2.57 -21.56
CA TRP A 4 -1.22 -1.37 -20.75
C TRP A 4 -0.35 -0.33 -21.45
N GLY A 5 0.69 -0.78 -22.17
CA GLY A 5 1.53 0.13 -22.96
C GLY A 5 0.70 0.80 -24.05
N THR A 6 -0.09 0.02 -24.80
CA THR A 6 -0.95 0.56 -25.87
C THR A 6 -2.05 1.50 -25.33
N PHE A 7 -2.64 1.23 -24.16
CA PHE A 7 -3.60 2.16 -23.55
C PHE A 7 -2.97 3.51 -23.18
N CYS A 8 -1.76 3.51 -22.59
CA CYS A 8 -1.04 4.74 -22.27
C CYS A 8 -0.66 5.55 -23.53
N PHE A 9 -0.27 4.88 -24.61
CA PHE A 9 0.04 5.54 -25.89
C PHE A 9 -1.19 6.04 -26.65
N THR A 10 -2.36 5.40 -26.45
CA THR A 10 -3.61 5.81 -27.12
C THR A 10 -4.19 7.09 -26.48
N TYR A 11 -3.97 7.28 -25.18
CA TYR A 11 -4.49 8.42 -24.41
C TYR A 11 -3.37 9.25 -23.75
N ASP A 12 -2.34 9.62 -24.52
CA ASP A 12 -1.17 10.37 -24.03
C ASP A 12 -1.55 11.61 -23.23
N PHE A 13 -2.52 12.40 -23.73
CA PHE A 13 -2.99 13.61 -23.05
C PHE A 13 -3.69 13.34 -21.71
N ALA A 14 -4.59 12.34 -21.67
CA ALA A 14 -5.27 11.97 -20.42
C ALA A 14 -4.28 11.41 -19.38
N PHE A 15 -3.29 10.66 -19.84
CA PHE A 15 -2.24 10.12 -18.99
C PHE A 15 -1.33 11.22 -18.41
N LYS A 16 -0.99 12.25 -19.20
CA LYS A 16 -0.28 13.45 -18.72
C LYS A 16 -1.05 14.22 -17.66
N ILE A 17 -2.35 14.46 -17.87
CA ILE A 17 -3.21 15.11 -16.86
C ILE A 17 -3.22 14.27 -15.57
N PHE A 18 -3.40 12.96 -15.69
CA PHE A 18 -3.38 12.05 -14.55
C PHE A 18 -2.06 12.11 -13.78
N LYS A 19 -0.91 12.13 -14.47
CA LYS A 19 0.41 12.30 -13.85
C LYS A 19 0.54 13.62 -13.09
N ILE A 20 0.09 14.74 -13.67
CA ILE A 20 0.13 16.05 -13.00
C ILE A 20 -0.73 16.03 -11.73
N LEU A 21 -1.95 15.51 -11.80
CA LEU A 21 -2.83 15.39 -10.64
C LEU A 21 -2.23 14.49 -9.55
N ALA A 22 -1.62 13.37 -9.94
CA ALA A 22 -0.92 12.48 -9.02
C ALA A 22 0.27 13.18 -8.34
N ALA A 23 1.08 13.92 -9.10
CA ALA A 23 2.21 14.69 -8.55
C ALA A 23 1.75 15.77 -7.56
N LEU A 24 0.71 16.54 -7.91
CA LEU A 24 0.10 17.53 -7.01
C LEU A 24 -0.42 16.88 -5.72
N TYR A 25 -1.05 15.71 -5.83
CA TYR A 25 -1.50 14.96 -4.66
C TYR A 25 -0.33 14.50 -3.78
N LEU A 26 0.77 14.03 -4.37
CA LEU A 26 1.97 13.67 -3.60
C LEU A 26 2.59 14.88 -2.89
N PHE A 27 2.66 16.05 -3.54
CA PHE A 27 3.12 17.26 -2.87
C PHE A 27 2.19 17.69 -1.73
N TYR A 28 0.88 17.54 -1.89
CA TYR A 28 -0.09 17.77 -0.82
C TYR A 28 0.15 16.84 0.37
N ILE A 29 0.40 15.56 0.13
CA ILE A 29 0.73 14.59 1.20
C ILE A 29 2.06 14.93 1.86
N ALA A 30 3.11 15.25 1.10
CA ALA A 30 4.40 15.68 1.64
C ALA A 30 4.24 16.92 2.55
N PHE A 31 3.41 17.88 2.15
CA PHE A 31 3.12 19.06 2.95
C PHE A 31 2.36 18.73 4.24
N ILE A 32 1.36 17.83 4.19
CA ILE A 32 0.67 17.35 5.40
C ILE A 32 1.67 16.70 6.35
N LEU A 33 2.55 15.84 5.84
CA LEU A 33 3.59 15.19 6.64
C LEU A 33 4.45 16.23 7.35
N LEU A 34 4.91 17.28 6.67
CA LEU A 34 5.71 18.35 7.31
C LEU A 34 4.97 19.11 8.43
N ARG A 35 3.64 19.30 8.31
CA ARG A 35 2.85 20.04 9.31
C ARG A 35 2.33 19.19 10.45
N THR A 36 2.32 17.87 10.31
CA THR A 36 1.69 16.99 11.29
C THR A 36 2.61 16.83 12.51
N ASN A 37 2.14 17.31 13.66
CA ASN A 37 2.74 17.01 14.96
C ASN A 37 2.30 15.60 15.38
N LEU A 38 3.01 14.60 14.89
CA LEU A 38 2.78 13.20 15.27
C LEU A 38 3.23 13.01 16.73
N SER A 39 2.28 12.65 17.60
CA SER A 39 2.56 12.01 18.87
C SER A 39 1.93 10.62 18.84
N LEU A 40 2.74 9.59 19.09
CA LEU A 40 2.25 8.22 19.19
C LEU A 40 1.60 8.06 20.58
N LYS A 41 0.38 8.58 20.72
CA LYS A 41 -0.43 8.41 21.93
C LYS A 41 -0.64 6.91 22.17
N GLU A 42 -0.60 6.48 23.43
CA GLU A 42 -1.04 5.14 23.78
C GLU A 42 -2.54 5.03 23.44
N ILE A 43 -2.87 4.11 22.55
CA ILE A 43 -4.23 3.86 22.11
C ILE A 43 -4.74 2.71 22.97
N THR A 44 -5.66 3.00 23.88
CA THR A 44 -6.39 1.96 24.62
C THR A 44 -7.54 1.49 23.73
N ILE A 45 -7.40 0.29 23.15
CA ILE A 45 -8.37 -0.22 22.17
C ILE A 45 -9.56 -0.86 22.90
N THR A 46 -10.77 -0.35 22.68
CA THR A 46 -12.01 -0.94 23.22
C THR A 46 -12.47 -2.17 22.41
N GLN A 47 -13.35 -3.02 22.95
CA GLN A 47 -13.83 -4.22 22.24
C GLN A 47 -14.60 -3.88 20.95
N LYS A 48 -15.36 -2.77 20.94
CA LYS A 48 -16.04 -2.25 19.75
C LYS A 48 -15.05 -1.86 18.65
N GLU A 49 -13.89 -1.31 19.03
CA GLU A 49 -12.83 -0.96 18.08
C GLU A 49 -12.15 -2.19 17.48
N LYS A 50 -12.05 -3.31 18.20
CA LYS A 50 -11.47 -4.55 17.66
C LYS A 50 -12.24 -5.09 16.45
N PHE A 51 -13.56 -5.16 16.56
CA PHE A 51 -14.38 -5.64 15.43
C PHE A 51 -14.32 -4.69 14.24
N THR A 52 -14.32 -3.38 14.50
CA THR A 52 -14.14 -2.36 13.45
C THR A 52 -12.79 -2.48 12.76
N LEU A 53 -11.70 -2.76 13.50
CA LEU A 53 -10.38 -2.96 12.92
C LEU A 53 -10.32 -4.23 12.05
N ILE A 54 -10.96 -5.32 12.49
CA ILE A 54 -11.06 -6.56 11.72
C ILE A 54 -11.84 -6.32 10.43
N SER A 55 -13.01 -5.66 10.52
CA SER A 55 -13.83 -5.39 9.34
C SER A 55 -13.12 -4.44 8.38
N GLN A 56 -12.47 -3.39 8.88
CA GLN A 56 -11.67 -2.49 8.06
C GLN A 56 -10.52 -3.22 7.36
N GLY A 57 -9.82 -4.12 8.07
CA GLY A 57 -8.77 -4.96 7.48
C GLY A 57 -9.32 -5.86 6.37
N PHE A 58 -10.45 -6.53 6.61
CA PHE A 58 -11.12 -7.38 5.63
C PHE A 58 -11.55 -6.60 4.39
N PHE A 59 -12.26 -5.48 4.55
CA PHE A 59 -12.71 -4.68 3.42
C PHE A 59 -11.54 -4.08 2.64
N THR A 60 -10.46 -3.67 3.33
CA THR A 60 -9.25 -3.17 2.68
C THR A 60 -8.56 -4.25 1.85
N ALA A 61 -8.48 -5.48 2.38
CA ALA A 61 -7.88 -6.61 1.68
C ALA A 61 -8.72 -7.03 0.45
N VAL A 62 -10.04 -7.19 0.62
CA VAL A 62 -10.95 -7.58 -0.47
C VAL A 62 -11.04 -6.49 -1.54
N SER A 63 -10.99 -5.21 -1.15
CA SER A 63 -11.08 -4.11 -2.12
C SER A 63 -9.79 -3.85 -2.89
N ASN A 64 -8.70 -4.58 -2.62
CA ASN A 64 -7.40 -4.33 -3.24
C ASN A 64 -7.37 -4.84 -4.69
N PRO A 65 -7.58 -3.97 -5.72
CA PRO A 65 -7.69 -4.41 -7.10
C PRO A 65 -6.39 -5.03 -7.62
N LYS A 66 -5.25 -4.69 -7.01
CA LYS A 66 -3.95 -5.27 -7.35
C LYS A 66 -3.92 -6.78 -7.06
N ALA A 67 -4.52 -7.21 -5.95
CA ALA A 67 -4.61 -8.62 -5.60
C ALA A 67 -5.47 -9.39 -6.61
N TRP A 68 -6.62 -8.83 -7.01
CA TRP A 68 -7.48 -9.40 -8.04
C TRP A 68 -6.77 -9.56 -9.38
N ILE A 69 -6.10 -8.49 -9.85
CA ILE A 69 -5.37 -8.54 -11.13
C ILE A 69 -4.23 -9.56 -11.09
N PHE A 70 -3.49 -9.61 -9.99
CA PHE A 70 -2.41 -10.59 -9.78
C PHE A 70 -2.96 -12.03 -9.81
N MET A 71 -4.04 -12.29 -9.07
CA MET A 71 -4.69 -13.60 -9.05
C MET A 71 -5.22 -13.98 -10.43
N LEU A 72 -5.92 -13.07 -11.12
CA LEU A 72 -6.42 -13.30 -12.48
C LEU A 72 -5.30 -13.53 -13.49
N SER A 73 -4.11 -12.97 -13.27
CA SER A 73 -2.95 -13.14 -14.17
C SER A 73 -2.17 -14.43 -13.89
N LEU A 74 -2.17 -14.92 -12.65
CA LEU A 74 -1.38 -16.08 -12.23
C LEU A 74 -2.16 -17.38 -12.11
N LEU A 75 -3.46 -17.34 -11.77
CA LEU A 75 -4.27 -18.57 -11.69
C LEU A 75 -4.49 -19.32 -13.02
N PRO A 76 -4.66 -18.67 -14.20
CA PRO A 76 -5.18 -19.37 -15.39
C PRO A 76 -4.33 -20.54 -15.92
N PRO A 77 -2.97 -20.48 -15.96
CA PRO A 77 -2.21 -21.52 -16.64
C PRO A 77 -1.70 -22.67 -15.75
N PHE A 78 -1.65 -22.52 -14.42
CA PHE A 78 -0.96 -23.47 -13.54
C PHE A 78 -1.86 -24.48 -12.81
N LEU A 79 -3.17 -24.24 -12.77
CA LEU A 79 -4.11 -25.06 -12.00
C LEU A 79 -4.81 -26.08 -12.90
N LYS A 80 -4.61 -27.37 -12.61
CA LYS A 80 -5.22 -28.47 -13.38
C LYS A 80 -6.34 -29.17 -12.61
N SER A 81 -6.40 -29.00 -11.30
CA SER A 81 -7.42 -29.58 -10.41
C SER A 81 -7.81 -28.63 -9.28
N TYR A 82 -9.00 -28.82 -8.70
CA TYR A 82 -9.44 -28.12 -7.48
C TYR A 82 -8.48 -28.34 -6.31
N SER A 83 -7.80 -29.49 -6.26
CA SER A 83 -6.80 -29.79 -5.24
C SER A 83 -5.58 -28.86 -5.32
N ASP A 84 -5.15 -28.50 -6.54
CA ASP A 84 -4.02 -27.60 -6.76
C ASP A 84 -4.36 -26.18 -6.31
N LEU A 85 -5.62 -25.76 -6.56
CA LEU A 85 -6.12 -24.45 -6.15
C LEU A 85 -6.15 -24.34 -4.61
N PHE A 86 -6.64 -25.38 -3.93
CA PHE A 86 -6.68 -25.40 -2.47
C PHE A 86 -5.27 -25.34 -1.87
N LEU A 87 -4.35 -26.14 -2.39
CA LEU A 87 -2.96 -26.16 -1.91
C LEU A 87 -2.27 -24.81 -2.14
N LEU A 88 -2.41 -24.21 -3.33
CA LEU A 88 -1.87 -22.89 -3.63
C LEU A 88 -2.44 -21.81 -2.71
N THR A 89 -3.76 -21.82 -2.50
CA THR A 89 -4.44 -20.88 -1.59
C THR A 89 -3.91 -21.02 -0.17
N LEU A 90 -3.73 -22.25 0.32
CA LEU A 90 -3.19 -22.51 1.65
C LEU A 90 -1.76 -21.98 1.80
N ILE A 91 -0.91 -22.20 0.79
CA ILE A 91 0.47 -21.70 0.78
C ILE A 91 0.50 -20.16 0.83
N ILE A 92 -0.28 -19.49 -0.03
CA ILE A 92 -0.36 -18.03 -0.06
C ILE A 92 -0.86 -17.49 1.28
N LEU A 93 -1.91 -18.10 1.84
CA LEU A 93 -2.47 -17.69 3.13
C LEU A 93 -1.46 -17.84 4.28
N MET A 94 -0.70 -18.93 4.31
CA MET A 94 0.33 -19.14 5.33
C MET A 94 1.48 -18.13 5.20
N ILE A 95 1.93 -17.84 3.98
CA ILE A 95 2.97 -16.85 3.73
C ILE A 95 2.48 -15.45 4.13
N GLU A 96 1.29 -15.05 3.70
CA GLU A 96 0.70 -13.76 4.07
C GLU A 96 0.52 -13.63 5.58
N PHE A 97 0.03 -14.68 6.23
CA PHE A 97 -0.13 -14.69 7.68
C PHE A 97 1.20 -14.50 8.40
N ILE A 98 2.25 -15.20 7.98
CA ILE A 98 3.60 -15.08 8.56
C ILE A 98 4.16 -13.67 8.32
N VAL A 99 4.10 -13.17 7.09
CA VAL A 99 4.65 -11.85 6.74
C VAL A 99 3.90 -10.73 7.48
N LEU A 100 2.58 -10.77 7.53
CA LEU A 100 1.78 -9.77 8.25
C LEU A 100 1.98 -9.85 9.77
N SER A 101 2.16 -11.05 10.32
CA SER A 101 2.48 -11.23 11.74
C SER A 101 3.87 -10.68 12.07
N LEU A 102 4.88 -10.95 11.23
CA LEU A 102 6.21 -10.38 11.36
C LEU A 102 6.18 -8.85 11.22
N TYR A 103 5.39 -8.34 10.28
CA TYR A 103 5.19 -6.90 10.10
C TYR A 103 4.57 -6.25 11.35
N ALA A 104 3.54 -6.87 11.93
CA ALA A 104 2.90 -6.39 13.15
C ALA A 104 3.86 -6.44 14.36
N ALA A 105 4.58 -7.55 14.53
CA ALA A 105 5.58 -7.70 15.59
C ALA A 105 6.73 -6.69 15.43
N GLY A 106 7.29 -6.57 14.23
CA GLY A 106 8.32 -5.61 13.89
C GLY A 106 7.86 -4.16 14.09
N GLY A 107 6.63 -3.84 13.73
CA GLY A 107 6.02 -2.53 13.99
C GLY A 107 5.93 -2.20 15.47
N SER A 108 5.60 -3.19 16.32
CA SER A 108 5.56 -3.00 17.78
C SER A 108 6.95 -2.73 18.38
N PHE A 109 7.98 -3.37 17.82
CA PHE A 109 9.37 -3.12 18.20
C PHE A 109 9.84 -1.74 17.72
N LEU A 110 9.61 -1.41 16.44
CA LEU A 110 9.97 -0.13 15.84
C LEU A 110 9.25 1.04 16.49
N ARG A 111 8.03 0.86 16.99
CA ARG A 111 7.26 1.90 17.70
C ARG A 111 8.06 2.52 18.84
N LYS A 112 8.83 1.72 19.58
CA LYS A 112 9.67 2.22 20.70
C LYS A 112 10.77 3.17 20.19
N ILE A 113 11.45 2.79 19.11
CA ILE A 113 12.52 3.59 18.48
C ILE A 113 11.94 4.84 17.80
N LEU A 114 10.79 4.69 17.13
CA LEU A 114 10.11 5.78 16.43
C LEU A 114 9.62 6.86 17.38
N ASN A 115 9.18 6.53 18.60
CA ASN A 115 8.72 7.53 19.57
C ASN A 115 9.73 8.66 19.79
N GLU A 116 11.03 8.34 19.82
CA GLU A 116 12.09 9.31 20.01
C GLU A 116 12.40 10.13 18.74
N HIS A 117 12.19 9.54 17.56
CA HIS A 117 12.67 10.09 16.28
C HIS A 117 11.55 10.43 15.27
N ILE A 118 10.28 10.36 15.68
CA ILE A 118 9.13 10.45 14.76
C ILE A 118 9.11 11.74 13.93
N LYS A 119 9.57 12.86 14.50
CA LYS A 119 9.67 14.14 13.78
C LYS A 119 10.71 14.09 12.65
N LYS A 120 11.85 13.43 12.88
CA LYS A 120 12.89 13.27 11.84
C LYS A 120 12.41 12.32 10.75
N LEU A 121 11.81 11.20 11.14
CA LEU A 121 11.23 10.24 10.21
C LEU A 121 10.16 10.89 9.33
N ASN A 122 9.26 11.67 9.92
CA ASN A 122 8.18 12.32 9.18
C ASN A 122 8.69 13.34 8.15
N LYS A 123 9.74 14.10 8.50
CA LYS A 123 10.43 14.98 7.54
C LYS A 123 11.11 14.19 6.41
N PHE A 124 11.74 13.06 6.73
CA PHE A 124 12.35 12.19 5.74
C PHE A 124 11.30 11.57 4.80
N SER A 125 10.19 11.06 5.33
CA SER A 125 9.07 10.56 4.54
C SER A 125 8.48 11.63 3.63
N ALA A 126 8.31 12.86 4.13
CA ALA A 126 7.86 13.99 3.32
C ALA A 126 8.81 14.28 2.16
N LEU A 127 10.13 14.23 2.40
CA LEU A 127 11.14 14.40 1.36
C LEU A 127 11.04 13.29 0.31
N CYS A 128 10.96 12.02 0.72
CA CYS A 128 10.80 10.90 -0.21
C CYS A 128 9.53 11.04 -1.08
N VAL A 129 8.40 11.40 -0.47
CA VAL A 129 7.14 11.60 -1.19
C VAL A 129 7.23 12.78 -2.17
N ALA A 130 7.88 13.88 -1.78
CA ALA A 130 8.10 15.02 -2.66
C ALA A 130 9.01 14.66 -3.85
N ILE A 131 10.06 13.86 -3.63
CA ILE A 131 10.95 13.35 -4.69
C ILE A 131 10.15 12.48 -5.67
N LEU A 132 9.27 11.60 -5.18
CA LEU A 132 8.39 10.80 -6.03
C LEU A 132 7.41 11.66 -6.85
N GLY A 133 6.86 12.72 -6.24
CA GLY A 133 6.02 13.69 -6.94
C GLY A 133 6.80 14.40 -8.05
N LEU A 134 8.04 14.79 -7.78
CA LEU A 134 8.91 15.42 -8.76
C LEU A 134 9.32 14.46 -9.89
N SER A 135 9.64 13.20 -9.58
CA SER A 135 10.00 12.20 -10.60
C SER A 135 8.86 11.94 -11.57
N LEU A 136 7.60 11.96 -11.10
CA LEU A 136 6.44 11.84 -12.00
C LEU A 136 6.35 13.00 -13.01
N LEU A 137 6.81 14.20 -12.64
CA LEU A 137 6.83 15.37 -13.52
C LEU A 137 8.01 15.37 -14.50
N PHE A 138 9.13 14.71 -14.17
CA PHE A 138 10.27 14.57 -15.08
C PHE A 138 9.95 13.67 -16.29
N GLU A 139 8.97 12.77 -16.16
CA GLU A 139 8.54 11.85 -17.21
C GLU A 139 7.32 12.34 -18.02
N LEU A 140 7.02 13.64 -17.98
CA LEU A 140 5.91 14.26 -18.71
C LEU A 140 6.29 14.74 -20.11
#